data_AF-A0A085ZP63-F1
#
_entry.id   AF-A0A085ZP63-F1
#
_cell.length_a   1.000
_cell.length_b   1.000
_cell.length_c   1.000
_cell.angle_alpha   90.00
_cell.angle_beta   90.00
_cell.angle_gamma   90.00
#
_symmetry.space_group_name_H-M   'P 1'
#
loop_
_entity.id
_entity.type
_entity.pdbx_description
1 polymer ?
#
loop_
_entity_poly.entity_id
_entity_poly.type
_entity_poly.pdbx_seq_one_letter_code
_entity_poly.pdbx_strand_id
1 'polypeptide(L)'
;MKNLSALLLLLTICMSCASSQNSMDGMVGKTKQNFIKTWGPAVRVLNNDQEGEILIYADQVYVKSENNSFEMAHSNYWNYTFVYVNKEGKIASYRKEKQVFPPQQISAGDLIKSNAISAK
;
A
#
# COMPACT_ATOMS: atom_id res chain seq x y z
N MET A 1 -22.39 35.10 -30.82
CA MET A 1 -22.27 34.52 -29.46
C MET A 1 -22.61 33.01 -29.43
N LYS A 2 -22.21 32.20 -30.43
CA LYS A 2 -22.49 30.74 -30.46
C LYS A 2 -21.23 29.90 -30.18
N ASN A 3 -20.07 30.56 -30.19
CA ASN A 3 -18.74 29.98 -30.11
C ASN A 3 -18.21 29.96 -28.66
N LEU A 4 -18.81 30.78 -27.77
CA LEU A 4 -18.43 30.87 -26.36
C LEU A 4 -19.03 29.72 -25.53
N SER A 5 -20.21 29.23 -25.92
CA SER A 5 -20.88 28.09 -25.26
C SER A 5 -20.09 26.78 -25.42
N ALA A 6 -19.48 26.55 -26.59
CA ALA A 6 -18.65 25.38 -26.85
C ALA A 6 -17.35 25.37 -26.03
N LEU A 7 -16.77 26.55 -25.77
CA LEU A 7 -15.55 26.70 -24.98
C LEU A 7 -15.79 26.41 -23.49
N LEU A 8 -16.97 26.79 -22.97
CA LEU A 8 -17.36 26.56 -21.57
C LEU A 8 -17.66 25.08 -21.29
N LEU A 9 -18.16 24.35 -22.30
CA LEU A 9 -18.43 22.92 -22.21
C LEU A 9 -17.14 22.07 -22.20
N LEU A 10 -16.06 22.54 -22.82
CA LEU A 10 -14.76 21.84 -22.79
C LEU A 10 -14.03 21.99 -21.45
N LEU A 11 -14.19 23.12 -20.74
CA LEU A 11 -13.50 23.34 -19.47
C LEU A 11 -14.01 22.45 -18.31
N THR A 12 -15.26 21.99 -18.37
CA THR A 12 -15.84 21.17 -17.28
C THR A 12 -15.37 19.71 -17.31
N ILE A 13 -14.83 19.24 -18.44
CA ILE A 13 -14.34 17.85 -18.60
C ILE A 13 -12.95 17.67 -17.97
N CYS A 14 -12.20 18.76 -17.76
CA CYS A 14 -10.83 18.68 -17.21
C CYS A 14 -10.76 18.59 -15.67
N MET A 15 -11.87 18.73 -14.94
CA MET A 15 -11.87 18.71 -13.47
C MET A 15 -12.08 17.31 -12.84
N SER A 16 -12.31 16.26 -13.63
CA SER A 16 -12.60 14.92 -13.11
C SER A 16 -11.38 14.07 -12.76
N CYS A 17 -10.14 14.56 -12.99
CA CYS A 17 -8.92 13.82 -12.64
C CYS A 17 -8.31 14.17 -11.26
N ALA A 18 -9.02 14.90 -10.41
CA ALA A 18 -8.64 15.03 -9.00
C ALA A 18 -9.32 13.91 -8.18
N SER A 19 -8.99 12.65 -8.50
CA SER A 19 -9.28 11.54 -7.60
C SER A 19 -8.53 11.82 -6.30
N SER A 20 -9.24 11.90 -5.16
CA SER A 20 -8.64 12.09 -3.85
C SER A 20 -7.75 10.88 -3.53
N GLN A 21 -6.49 11.04 -3.89
CA GLN A 21 -5.49 10.02 -3.82
C GLN A 21 -5.05 9.86 -2.36
N ASN A 22 -5.20 8.64 -1.85
CA ASN A 22 -4.85 8.27 -0.47
C ASN A 22 -3.41 8.70 -0.19
N SER A 23 -3.06 8.91 1.08
CA SER A 23 -1.73 9.33 1.59
C SER A 23 -0.50 8.53 1.10
N MET A 24 -0.68 7.55 0.23
CA MET A 24 0.33 6.70 -0.40
C MET A 24 0.65 7.06 -1.86
N ASP A 25 -0.14 7.88 -2.55
CA ASP A 25 0.13 8.21 -3.96
C ASP A 25 1.42 9.02 -4.17
N GLY A 26 1.98 9.58 -3.11
CA GLY A 26 3.27 10.28 -3.16
C GLY A 26 4.51 9.40 -2.95
N MET A 27 4.37 8.09 -2.69
CA MET A 27 5.52 7.27 -2.27
C MET A 27 6.25 6.55 -3.40
N VAL A 28 5.55 6.22 -4.49
CA VAL A 28 6.17 5.59 -5.66
C VAL A 28 7.25 6.53 -6.25
N GLY A 29 8.41 5.96 -6.57
CA GLY A 29 9.58 6.70 -7.05
C GLY A 29 10.43 7.34 -5.96
N LYS A 30 9.96 7.46 -4.70
CA LYS A 30 10.81 7.90 -3.58
C LYS A 30 11.85 6.84 -3.24
N THR A 31 12.97 7.28 -2.67
CA THR A 31 13.98 6.34 -2.15
C THR A 31 13.45 5.62 -0.91
N LYS A 32 13.88 4.37 -0.71
CA LYS A 32 13.60 3.56 0.48
C LYS A 32 13.88 4.34 1.77
N GLN A 33 14.99 5.08 1.80
CA GLN A 33 15.36 5.89 2.97
C GLN A 33 14.37 7.02 3.26
N ASN A 34 13.92 7.75 2.24
CA ASN A 34 12.92 8.81 2.41
C ASN A 34 11.58 8.23 2.88
N PHE A 35 11.20 7.10 2.28
CA PHE A 35 10.01 6.37 2.68
C PHE A 35 10.05 5.94 4.15
N ILE A 36 11.12 5.26 4.59
CA ILE A 36 11.30 4.81 5.99
C ILE A 36 11.33 5.98 6.97
N LYS A 37 11.87 7.15 6.60
CA LYS A 37 11.82 8.35 7.44
C LYS A 37 10.40 8.84 7.72
N THR A 38 9.47 8.57 6.81
CA THR A 38 8.07 9.00 6.93
C THR A 38 7.19 7.92 7.53
N TRP A 39 7.40 6.67 7.14
CA TRP A 39 6.58 5.51 7.52
C TRP A 39 7.10 4.73 8.72
N GLY A 40 8.33 5.00 9.16
CA GLY A 40 9.01 4.19 10.16
C GLY A 40 9.66 2.93 9.58
N PRO A 41 10.32 2.13 10.42
CA PRO A 41 10.93 0.87 10.00
C PRO A 41 9.86 -0.18 9.69
N ALA A 42 10.12 -1.02 8.69
CA ALA A 42 9.26 -2.16 8.39
C ALA A 42 9.38 -3.23 9.47
N VAL A 43 8.28 -3.95 9.73
CA VAL A 43 8.25 -5.10 10.66
C VAL A 43 9.12 -6.24 10.14
N ARG A 44 9.20 -6.37 8.81
CA ARG A 44 10.08 -7.32 8.14
C ARG A 44 10.55 -6.79 6.79
N VAL A 45 11.75 -7.16 6.41
CA VAL A 45 12.31 -6.91 5.07
C VAL A 45 12.65 -8.26 4.44
N LEU A 46 12.23 -8.46 3.20
CA LEU A 46 12.59 -9.60 2.38
C LEU A 46 13.46 -9.13 1.22
N ASN A 47 14.67 -9.68 1.11
CA ASN A 47 15.56 -9.38 0.00
C ASN A 47 15.36 -10.43 -1.10
N ASN A 48 15.24 -9.96 -2.33
CA ASN A 48 15.31 -10.76 -3.54
C ASN A 48 16.39 -10.16 -4.44
N ASP A 49 17.57 -10.76 -4.47
CA ASP A 49 18.74 -10.27 -5.24
C ASP A 49 18.41 -10.04 -6.73
N GLN A 50 17.36 -10.69 -7.26
CA GLN A 50 16.93 -10.55 -8.64
C GLN A 50 15.87 -9.48 -8.89
N GLU A 51 15.12 -9.02 -7.89
CA GLU A 51 13.98 -8.10 -8.08
C GLU A 51 13.95 -6.92 -7.11
N GLY A 52 14.87 -6.86 -6.15
CA GLY A 52 14.98 -5.80 -5.15
C GLY A 52 14.56 -6.28 -3.76
N GLU A 53 13.74 -5.51 -3.06
CA GLU A 53 13.35 -5.80 -1.67
C GLU A 53 11.85 -5.61 -1.46
N ILE A 54 11.28 -6.33 -0.51
CA ILE A 54 9.90 -6.15 -0.06
C ILE A 54 9.92 -5.71 1.40
N LEU A 55 9.42 -4.51 1.66
CA LEU A 55 9.20 -4.00 3.02
C LEU A 55 7.78 -4.38 3.44
N ILE A 56 7.65 -5.02 4.60
CA ILE A 56 6.38 -5.51 5.13
C ILE A 56 6.01 -4.68 6.37
N TYR A 57 4.89 -3.99 6.26
CA TYR A 57 4.22 -3.29 7.36
C TYR A 57 2.95 -4.05 7.70
N ALA A 58 2.64 -4.20 8.99
CA ALA A 58 1.49 -4.95 9.44
C ALA A 58 0.98 -4.42 10.77
N ASP A 59 -0.29 -4.01 10.77
CA ASP A 59 -0.97 -3.51 11.97
C ASP A 59 -2.02 -4.52 12.42
N GLN A 60 -1.94 -4.96 13.67
CA GLN A 60 -2.94 -5.82 14.28
C GLN A 60 -4.17 -5.00 14.65
N VAL A 61 -5.34 -5.43 14.18
CA VAL A 61 -6.63 -4.82 14.50
C VAL A 61 -7.44 -5.79 15.32
N TYR A 62 -7.88 -5.33 16.50
CA TYR A 62 -8.79 -6.05 17.37
C TYR A 62 -10.21 -5.51 17.16
N VAL A 63 -11.13 -6.38 16.76
CA VAL A 63 -12.54 -6.01 16.65
C VAL A 63 -13.19 -6.28 17.99
N LYS A 64 -13.69 -5.23 18.64
CA LYS A 64 -14.47 -5.36 19.86
C LYS A 64 -15.85 -5.94 19.50
N SER A 65 -16.31 -6.93 20.25
CA SER A 65 -17.69 -7.40 20.17
C SER A 65 -18.64 -6.27 20.57
N GLU A 66 -19.74 -6.08 19.85
CA GLU A 66 -20.75 -5.06 20.14
C GLU A 66 -21.48 -5.30 21.47
N ASN A 67 -21.33 -6.49 22.06
CA ASN A 67 -21.91 -6.81 23.35
C ASN A 67 -20.95 -6.38 24.47
N ASN A 68 -21.47 -5.58 25.40
CA ASN A 68 -20.81 -5.03 26.60
C ASN A 68 -20.37 -6.10 27.63
N SER A 69 -20.02 -7.31 27.21
CA SER A 69 -19.31 -8.27 28.04
C SER A 69 -17.82 -7.93 28.03
N PHE A 70 -17.16 -8.10 29.17
CA PHE A 70 -15.71 -8.04 29.37
C PHE A 70 -14.97 -9.17 28.59
N GLU A 71 -15.50 -9.60 27.45
CA GLU A 71 -14.95 -10.67 26.64
C GLU A 71 -13.83 -10.12 25.76
N MET A 72 -12.65 -10.68 26.01
CA MET A 72 -11.43 -10.47 25.24
C MET A 72 -11.73 -10.53 23.73
N ALA A 73 -11.17 -9.59 22.97
CA ALA A 73 -11.43 -9.40 21.54
C ALA A 73 -11.61 -10.71 20.77
N HIS A 74 -12.83 -10.99 20.33
CA HIS A 74 -13.22 -12.29 19.77
C HIS A 74 -12.68 -12.53 18.35
N SER A 75 -12.24 -11.47 17.66
CA SER A 75 -11.56 -11.60 16.38
C SER A 75 -10.48 -10.53 16.23
N ASN A 76 -9.32 -10.95 15.75
CA ASN A 76 -8.25 -10.06 15.33
C ASN A 76 -7.85 -10.37 13.90
N TYR A 77 -7.43 -9.35 13.19
CA TYR A 77 -6.85 -9.48 11.86
C TYR A 77 -5.65 -8.56 11.75
N TRP A 78 -4.92 -8.69 10.65
CA TRP A 78 -3.75 -7.88 10.34
C TRP A 78 -3.99 -7.14 9.04
N ASN A 79 -3.81 -5.83 9.06
CA ASN A 79 -3.75 -5.00 7.86
C ASN A 79 -2.30 -4.94 7.40
N TYR A 80 -2.01 -5.57 6.27
CA TYR A 80 -0.69 -5.55 5.66
C TYR A 80 -0.57 -4.45 4.61
N THR A 81 0.61 -3.84 4.57
CA THR A 81 1.11 -3.06 3.43
C THR A 81 2.45 -3.63 3.01
N PHE A 82 2.49 -4.23 1.83
CA PHE A 82 3.72 -4.66 1.17
C PHE A 82 4.20 -3.54 0.27
N VAL A 83 5.45 -3.12 0.45
CA VAL A 83 6.06 -2.07 -0.36
C VAL A 83 7.23 -2.69 -1.11
N TYR A 84 7.15 -2.67 -2.43
CA TYR A 84 8.15 -3.24 -3.32
C TYR A 84 9.17 -2.18 -3.67
N VAL A 85 10.44 -2.45 -3.39
CA VAL A 85 11.59 -1.60 -3.68
C VAL A 85 12.36 -2.24 -4.82
N ASN A 86 12.62 -1.48 -5.88
CA ASN A 86 13.43 -1.98 -7.00
C ASN A 86 14.93 -2.01 -6.65
N LYS A 87 15.75 -2.52 -7.58
CA LYS A 87 17.22 -2.62 -7.42
C LYS A 87 17.90 -1.26 -7.24
N GLU A 88 17.29 -0.20 -7.76
CA GLU A 88 17.77 1.17 -7.59
C GLU A 88 17.43 1.76 -6.20
N GLY A 89 16.78 0.99 -5.33
CA GLY A 89 16.43 1.40 -3.97
C GLY A 89 15.26 2.38 -3.91
N LYS A 90 14.41 2.41 -4.95
CA LYS A 90 13.20 3.25 -5.02
C LYS A 90 11.94 2.41 -4.88
N ILE A 91 10.90 3.01 -4.31
CA ILE A 91 9.59 2.35 -4.20
C ILE A 91 9.02 2.19 -5.62
N ALA A 92 8.83 0.95 -6.06
CA ALA A 92 8.27 0.63 -7.37
C ALA A 92 6.75 0.50 -7.32
N SER A 93 6.23 -0.18 -6.29
CA SER A 93 4.80 -0.41 -6.12
C SER A 93 4.49 -0.75 -4.67
N TYR A 94 3.20 -0.91 -4.39
CA TYR A 94 2.73 -1.40 -3.10
C TYR A 94 1.43 -2.17 -3.26
N ARG A 95 1.14 -3.05 -2.30
CA ARG A 95 -0.17 -3.69 -2.18
C ARG A 95 -0.62 -3.70 -0.73
N LYS A 96 -1.93 -3.65 -0.53
CA LYS A 96 -2.56 -3.83 0.78
C LYS A 96 -3.38 -5.10 0.78
N GLU A 97 -3.37 -5.81 1.90
CA GLU A 97 -4.21 -6.99 2.10
C GLU A 97 -4.54 -7.15 3.58
N LYS A 98 -5.62 -7.89 3.84
CA LYS A 98 -6.05 -8.25 5.18
C LYS A 98 -5.81 -9.73 5.37
N GLN A 99 -5.13 -10.11 6.45
CA GLN A 99 -4.85 -11.52 6.77
C GLN A 99 -5.21 -11.84 8.22
N VAL A 100 -5.43 -13.12 8.51
CA VAL A 100 -5.73 -13.61 9.87
C VAL A 100 -4.48 -14.08 10.61
N PHE A 101 -3.34 -14.18 9.92
CA PHE A 101 -2.07 -14.62 10.48
C PHE A 101 -1.09 -13.44 10.69
N PRO A 102 -0.19 -13.55 11.67
CA PRO A 102 0.80 -12.52 11.97
C PRO A 102 2.01 -12.56 11.00
N PRO A 103 2.82 -11.48 10.94
CA PRO A 103 3.84 -11.31 9.90
C PRO A 103 4.93 -12.39 9.88
N GLN A 104 5.13 -13.05 11.03
CA GLN A 104 6.10 -14.14 11.19
C GLN A 104 5.70 -15.40 10.42
N GLN A 105 4.42 -15.57 10.09
CA GLN A 105 3.91 -16.73 9.33
C GLN A 105 3.95 -16.51 7.81
N ILE A 106 4.33 -15.33 7.34
CA ILE A 106 4.49 -15.07 5.91
C ILE A 106 5.69 -15.84 5.35
N SER A 107 5.45 -16.70 4.37
CA SER A 107 6.51 -17.32 3.57
C SER A 107 7.11 -16.31 2.61
N ALA A 108 8.43 -16.12 2.67
CA ALA A 108 9.14 -15.25 1.73
C ALA A 108 9.03 -15.78 0.29
N GLY A 109 9.00 -17.11 0.12
CA GLY A 109 8.90 -17.75 -1.18
C GLY A 109 7.58 -17.47 -1.90
N ASP A 110 6.48 -17.35 -1.16
CA ASP A 110 5.16 -17.12 -1.75
C ASP A 110 5.01 -15.69 -2.26
N LEU A 111 5.62 -14.72 -1.55
CA LEU A 111 5.63 -13.32 -1.95
C LEU A 111 6.54 -13.04 -3.15
N ILE A 112 7.67 -13.73 -3.23
CA ILE A 112 8.63 -13.60 -4.34
C ILE A 112 8.09 -14.26 -5.61
N LYS A 113 7.41 -15.41 -5.48
CA LYS A 113 6.85 -16.13 -6.65
C LYS A 113 5.58 -15.48 -7.21
N SER A 114 4.83 -14.74 -6.39
CA SER A 114 3.75 -13.89 -6.90
C SER A 114 4.39 -12.69 -7.60
N ASN A 115 4.64 -12.81 -8.92
CA ASN A 115 5.18 -11.79 -9.85
C ASN A 115 4.46 -10.42 -9.82
N ALA A 116 4.39 -9.74 -8.67
CA ALA A 116 3.75 -8.45 -8.49
C ALA A 116 4.64 -7.27 -8.91
N ILE A 117 5.85 -7.56 -9.40
CA ILE A 117 6.83 -6.57 -9.91
C ILE A 117 6.81 -6.51 -11.45
N SER A 118 5.67 -6.84 -12.07
CA SER A 118 5.41 -6.46 -13.47
C SER A 118 4.17 -5.56 -13.51
N ALA A 119 4.33 -4.33 -13.03
CA ALA A 119 3.59 -3.22 -13.62
C ALA A 119 4.19 -3.00 -15.01
N LYS A 120 3.49 -3.50 -16.04
CA LYS A 120 3.69 -3.05 -17.43
C LYS A 120 3.28 -1.59 -17.57
#